data_AF-A0A951DCC0-F1
#
_entry.id   AF-A0A951DCC0-F1
#
_cell.length_a   1.000
_cell.length_b   1.000
_cell.length_c   1.000
_cell.angle_alpha   90.00
_cell.angle_beta   90.00
_cell.angle_gamma   90.00
#
_symmetry.space_group_name_H-M   'P 1'
#
loop_
_entity.id
_entity.type
_entity.pdbx_description
1 polymer ?
#
loop_
_entity_poly.entity_id
_entity_poly.type
_entity_poly.pdbx_seq_one_letter_code
_entity_poly.pdbx_strand_id
1 'polypeptide(L)'
;MSRQGLRNKGGQTALTNVFTGRPARAIATRMVRETGPMSNLAPDFPLAAGFSAPLRVASEANGSTDFTPIWCGQSVGLARELSAKEITQRLAAETLARLSSCG
;
A
#
# COMPACT_ATOMS: atom_id res chain seq x y z
N MET A 1 -8.57 -8.65 -2.81
CA MET A 1 -7.12 -8.63 -3.12
C MET A 1 -6.33 -7.68 -2.22
N SER A 2 -6.63 -6.38 -2.13
CA SER A 2 -5.81 -5.42 -1.36
C SER A 2 -5.66 -5.75 0.13
N ARG A 3 -6.72 -6.18 0.82
CA ARG A 3 -6.64 -6.65 2.23
C ARG A 3 -5.69 -7.86 2.38
N GLN A 4 -5.70 -8.78 1.43
CA GLN A 4 -4.81 -9.94 1.44
C GLN A 4 -3.35 -9.52 1.27
N GLY A 5 -3.09 -8.54 0.41
CA GLY A 5 -1.77 -7.92 0.26
C GLY A 5 -1.27 -7.27 1.56
N LEU A 6 -2.14 -6.56 2.29
CA LEU A 6 -1.80 -5.92 3.56
C LEU A 6 -1.60 -6.91 4.72
N ARG A 7 -2.31 -8.06 4.69
CA ARG A 7 -2.15 -9.14 5.68
C ARG A 7 -0.77 -9.80 5.59
N ASN A 8 -0.10 -9.69 4.45
CA ASN A 8 1.29 -10.13 4.30
C ASN A 8 2.24 -9.08 4.91
N LYS A 9 2.16 -8.94 6.25
CA LYS A 9 2.72 -7.89 7.13
C LYS A 9 4.24 -7.68 7.06
N GLY A 10 4.95 -8.35 6.15
CA GLY A 10 6.41 -8.28 5.97
C GLY A 10 6.87 -7.72 4.62
N GLY A 11 5.97 -7.28 3.74
CA GLY A 11 6.37 -6.67 2.47
C GLY A 11 7.06 -5.32 2.68
N GLN A 12 8.30 -5.16 2.19
CA GLN A 12 8.96 -3.84 2.15
C GLN A 12 8.09 -2.86 1.35
N THR A 13 7.94 -1.62 1.84
CA THR A 13 7.22 -0.55 1.12
C THR A 13 8.20 0.40 0.46
N ALA A 14 7.85 0.91 -0.72
CA ALA A 14 8.66 1.87 -1.46
C ALA A 14 7.79 3.00 -2.03
N LEU A 15 8.39 4.18 -2.21
CA LEU A 15 7.80 5.23 -3.05
C LEU A 15 7.99 4.82 -4.51
N THR A 16 6.91 4.77 -5.27
CA THR A 16 6.93 4.32 -6.65
C THR A 16 6.05 5.17 -7.55
N ASN A 17 6.49 5.40 -8.80
CA ASN A 17 5.71 6.07 -9.83
C ASN A 17 5.16 5.11 -10.90
N VAL A 18 5.52 3.82 -10.86
CA VAL A 18 5.27 2.88 -11.98
C VAL A 18 3.79 2.58 -12.21
N PHE A 19 2.94 2.81 -11.22
CA PHE A 19 1.49 2.57 -11.34
C PHE A 19 0.71 3.78 -11.85
N THR A 20 1.17 5.00 -11.58
CA THR A 20 0.36 6.21 -11.78
C THR A 20 1.09 7.34 -12.51
N GLY A 21 2.42 7.28 -12.62
CA GLY A 21 3.25 8.37 -13.15
C GLY A 21 3.68 9.39 -12.11
N ARG A 22 3.25 9.25 -10.84
CA ARG A 22 3.68 10.11 -9.73
C ARG A 22 4.07 9.28 -8.50
N PRO A 23 5.01 9.75 -7.67
CA PRO A 23 5.41 9.03 -6.46
C PRO A 23 4.23 8.77 -5.51
N ALA A 24 4.00 7.51 -5.18
CA ALA A 24 3.07 7.05 -4.14
C ALA A 24 3.66 5.85 -3.40
N ARG A 25 3.34 5.66 -2.11
CA ARG A 25 3.91 4.56 -1.31
C ARG A 25 3.06 3.29 -1.39
N ALA A 26 3.65 2.21 -1.90
CA ALA A 26 3.03 0.89 -1.97
C ALA A 26 3.93 -0.20 -1.38
N ILE A 27 3.36 -1.37 -1.13
CA ILE A 27 4.13 -2.62 -1.01
C ILE A 27 4.92 -2.81 -2.30
N ALA A 28 6.19 -3.17 -2.18
CA ALA A 28 7.06 -3.46 -3.32
C ALA A 28 6.65 -4.79 -3.95
N THR A 29 5.57 -4.80 -4.75
CA THR A 29 5.14 -5.96 -5.53
C THR A 29 6.15 -6.28 -6.64
N ARG A 30 5.92 -7.35 -7.41
CA ARG A 30 6.78 -7.70 -8.55
C ARG A 30 6.96 -6.54 -9.52
N MET A 31 5.87 -5.86 -9.89
CA MET A 31 5.92 -4.69 -10.76
C MET A 31 6.86 -3.61 -10.20
N VAL A 32 6.73 -3.26 -8.92
CA VAL A 32 7.60 -2.26 -8.28
C VAL A 32 9.06 -2.70 -8.26
N ARG A 33 9.34 -3.98 -7.98
CA ARG A 33 10.71 -4.53 -7.89
C ARG A 33 11.40 -4.65 -9.25
N GLU A 34 10.64 -4.97 -10.31
CA GLU A 34 11.20 -5.24 -11.63
C GLU A 34 11.21 -4.02 -12.55
N THR A 35 10.30 -3.06 -12.37
CA THR A 35 10.19 -1.89 -13.27
C THR A 35 10.47 -0.55 -12.58
N GLY A 36 10.67 -0.55 -11.26
CA GLY A 36 10.86 0.64 -10.46
C GLY A 36 11.91 0.46 -9.35
N PRO A 37 11.68 0.97 -8.12
CA PRO A 37 10.43 1.57 -7.67
C PRO A 37 10.17 2.95 -8.31
N MET A 38 11.21 3.70 -8.65
CA MET A 38 11.12 4.92 -9.46
C MET A 38 11.66 4.67 -10.86
N SER A 39 10.91 5.06 -11.87
CA SER A 39 11.27 4.82 -13.27
C SER A 39 11.03 6.04 -14.13
N ASN A 40 12.04 6.45 -14.89
CA ASN A 40 11.92 7.51 -15.90
C ASN A 40 11.14 7.06 -17.14
N LEU A 41 10.85 5.75 -17.25
CA LEU A 41 10.06 5.17 -18.33
C LEU A 41 8.56 5.13 -17.98
N ALA A 42 8.19 5.38 -16.71
CA ALA A 42 6.79 5.47 -16.33
C ALA A 42 6.17 6.69 -17.02
N PRO A 43 5.07 6.54 -17.78
CA PRO A 43 4.36 7.67 -18.36
C PRO A 43 3.94 8.68 -17.30
N ASP A 44 3.95 9.97 -17.65
CA ASP A 44 3.53 11.04 -16.74
C ASP A 44 2.12 10.82 -16.22
N PHE A 45 1.87 11.26 -14.99
CA PHE A 45 0.57 11.11 -14.38
C PHE A 45 -0.53 11.83 -15.18
N PRO A 46 -1.70 11.19 -15.40
CA PRO A 46 -2.15 9.90 -14.85
C PRO A 46 -1.95 8.69 -15.80
N LEU A 47 -1.18 8.82 -16.87
CA LEU A 47 -1.17 7.88 -18.01
C LEU A 47 -0.70 6.47 -17.65
N ALA A 48 0.22 6.31 -16.70
CA ALA A 48 0.71 4.98 -16.28
C ALA A 48 -0.39 4.09 -15.68
N ALA A 49 -1.48 4.68 -15.17
CA ALA A 49 -2.62 3.93 -14.65
C ALA A 49 -3.35 3.15 -15.76
N GLY A 50 -3.48 3.74 -16.94
CA GLY A 50 -4.08 3.07 -18.10
C GLY A 50 -3.23 1.88 -18.58
N PHE A 51 -1.90 2.04 -18.57
CA PHE A 51 -0.97 1.00 -18.99
C PHE A 51 -0.92 -0.19 -18.02
N SER A 52 -0.97 0.06 -16.72
CA SER A 52 -0.90 -0.99 -15.70
C SER A 52 -2.23 -1.71 -15.45
N ALA A 53 -3.37 -1.13 -15.86
CA ALA A 53 -4.69 -1.68 -15.56
C ALA A 53 -4.94 -3.11 -16.11
N PRO A 54 -4.60 -3.46 -17.37
CA PRO A 54 -4.80 -4.82 -17.87
C PRO A 54 -3.97 -5.87 -17.11
N LEU A 55 -2.71 -5.53 -16.76
CA LEU A 55 -1.84 -6.40 -15.96
C LEU A 55 -2.41 -6.63 -14.57
N ARG A 56 -2.94 -5.57 -13.94
CA ARG A 56 -3.64 -5.68 -12.65
C ARG A 56 -4.83 -6.62 -12.74
N VAL A 57 -5.70 -6.44 -13.73
CA VAL A 57 -6.91 -7.27 -13.92
C VAL A 57 -6.52 -8.75 -14.10
N ALA A 58 -5.55 -9.03 -14.97
CA ALA A 58 -5.08 -10.39 -15.21
C ALA A 58 -4.40 -11.01 -13.96
N SER A 59 -3.59 -10.24 -13.24
CA SER A 59 -2.96 -10.68 -11.99
C SER A 59 -4.00 -11.06 -10.94
N GLU A 60 -4.98 -10.18 -10.71
CA GLU A 60 -6.01 -10.36 -9.69
C GLU A 60 -6.94 -11.55 -10.01
N ALA A 61 -7.29 -11.74 -11.28
CA ALA A 61 -8.07 -12.88 -11.74
C ALA A 61 -7.37 -14.23 -11.47
N ASN A 62 -6.04 -14.23 -11.47
CA ASN A 62 -5.21 -15.41 -11.14
C ASN A 62 -4.83 -15.49 -9.64
N GLY A 63 -5.45 -14.68 -8.77
CA GLY A 63 -5.15 -14.67 -7.34
C GLY A 63 -3.78 -14.09 -6.98
N SER A 64 -3.08 -13.44 -7.92
CA SER A 64 -1.79 -12.76 -7.69
C SER A 64 -1.98 -11.25 -7.44
N THR A 65 -1.08 -10.67 -6.64
CA THR A 65 -1.01 -9.23 -6.39
C THR A 65 0.22 -8.58 -7.03
N ASP A 66 0.94 -9.29 -7.89
CA ASP A 66 2.22 -8.88 -8.47
C ASP A 66 2.16 -7.54 -9.22
N PHE A 67 1.01 -7.25 -9.85
CA PHE A 67 0.75 -6.02 -10.60
C PHE A 67 -0.35 -5.15 -9.95
N THR A 68 -0.73 -5.45 -8.70
CA THR A 68 -1.71 -4.67 -7.96
C THR A 68 -1.02 -3.56 -7.18
N PRO A 69 -1.43 -2.29 -7.32
CA PRO A 69 -0.96 -1.23 -6.45
C PRO A 69 -1.54 -1.41 -5.02
N ILE A 70 -0.73 -1.94 -4.10
CA ILE A 70 -1.12 -2.09 -2.69
C ILE A 70 -0.60 -0.89 -1.89
N TRP A 71 -1.39 0.19 -1.86
CA TRP A 71 -1.06 1.41 -1.14
C TRP A 71 -1.02 1.18 0.37
N CYS A 72 0.09 1.55 1.01
CA CYS A 72 0.23 1.48 2.46
C CYS A 72 1.39 2.34 2.97
N GLY A 73 1.29 2.74 4.24
CA GLY A 73 2.41 3.33 4.97
C GLY A 73 3.44 2.29 5.39
N GLN A 74 4.58 2.75 5.93
CA GLN A 74 5.68 1.88 6.38
C GLN A 74 5.27 0.96 7.54
N SER A 75 4.35 1.40 8.39
CA SER A 75 3.91 0.67 9.59
C SER A 75 2.77 -0.32 9.34
N VAL A 76 2.66 -0.88 8.14
CA VAL A 76 1.58 -1.82 7.77
C VAL A 76 1.50 -3.03 8.72
N GLY A 77 2.63 -3.45 9.30
CA GLY A 77 2.67 -4.52 10.32
C GLY A 77 1.85 -4.22 11.58
N LEU A 78 1.61 -2.94 11.89
CA LEU A 78 0.78 -2.49 13.02
C LEU A 78 -0.72 -2.45 12.69
N ALA A 79 -1.12 -2.72 11.45
CA ALA A 79 -2.51 -2.71 11.04
C ALA A 79 -3.33 -3.77 11.81
N ARG A 80 -4.53 -3.36 12.24
CA ARG A 80 -5.50 -4.16 13.00
C ARG A 80 -6.74 -4.36 12.15
N GLU A 81 -7.26 -5.57 12.12
CA GLU A 81 -8.50 -5.91 11.41
C GLU A 81 -9.69 -5.79 12.38
N LEU A 82 -10.17 -4.57 12.55
CA LEU A 82 -11.27 -4.18 13.45
C LEU A 82 -12.20 -3.20 12.71
N SER A 83 -13.39 -2.96 13.25
CA SER A 83 -14.25 -1.91 12.72
C SER A 83 -13.62 -0.51 12.88
N ALA A 84 -13.99 0.42 12.01
CA ALA A 84 -13.53 1.81 12.12
C ALA A 84 -13.90 2.45 13.48
N LYS A 85 -15.05 2.06 14.06
CA LYS A 85 -15.48 2.49 15.39
C LYS A 85 -14.50 2.03 16.46
N GLU A 86 -14.18 0.74 16.51
CA GLU A 86 -13.26 0.18 17.51
C GLU A 86 -11.85 0.76 17.36
N ILE A 87 -11.36 0.92 16.12
CA ILE A 87 -10.05 1.53 15.86
C ILE A 87 -10.02 2.95 16.42
N THR A 88 -11.01 3.77 16.11
CA THR A 88 -11.08 5.16 16.56
C THR A 88 -11.13 5.27 18.09
N GLN A 89 -11.99 4.47 18.73
CA GLN A 89 -12.12 4.44 20.19
C GLN A 89 -10.81 4.01 20.86
N ARG A 90 -10.15 2.98 20.32
CA ARG A 90 -8.88 2.48 20.86
C ARG A 90 -7.76 3.50 20.70
N LEU A 91 -7.66 4.16 19.53
CA LEU A 91 -6.68 5.22 19.31
C LEU A 91 -6.86 6.37 20.31
N ALA A 92 -8.10 6.80 20.57
CA ALA A 92 -8.38 7.84 21.55
C ALA A 92 -7.95 7.42 22.97
N ALA A 93 -8.33 6.21 23.41
CA ALA A 93 -7.97 5.69 24.73
C ALA A 93 -6.45 5.52 24.90
N GLU A 94 -5.77 4.92 23.91
CA GLU A 94 -4.31 4.74 23.91
C GLU A 94 -3.58 6.10 23.96
N THR A 95 -4.07 7.09 23.22
CA THR A 95 -3.48 8.44 23.20
C THR A 95 -3.63 9.15 24.54
N LEU A 96 -4.83 9.13 25.13
CA LEU A 96 -5.08 9.75 26.44
C LEU A 96 -4.19 9.13 27.53
N ALA A 97 -4.08 7.80 27.57
CA ALA A 97 -3.21 7.13 28.52
C ALA A 97 -1.74 7.54 28.38
N ARG A 98 -1.25 7.72 27.14
CA ARG A 98 0.13 8.18 26.88
C ARG A 98 0.34 9.62 27.34
N LEU A 99 -0.59 10.52 27.07
CA LEU A 99 -0.50 11.91 27.48
C LEU A 99 -0.50 12.05 29.02
N SER A 100 -1.32 11.26 29.72
CA SER A 100 -1.35 11.26 31.18
C SER A 100 -0.08 10.70 31.84
N SER A 101 0.68 9.85 31.12
CA SER A 101 1.96 9.31 31.62
C SER A 101 3.18 10.22 31.38
N CYS A 102 2.99 11.35 30.68
CA CYS A 102 4.04 12.31 30.36
C CYS A 102 4.01 13.56 31.27
N GLY A 103 3.17 13.58 32.31
CA GLY A 103 3.17 14.59 33.37
C GLY A 103 3.76 14.04 34.65
#